data_AF-A0A1Y2C073-F1
#
_entry.id   AF-A0A1Y2C073-F1
#
_cell.length_a   1.000
_cell.length_b   1.000
_cell.length_c   1.000
_cell.angle_alpha   90.00
_cell.angle_beta   90.00
_cell.angle_gamma   90.00
#
_symmetry.space_group_name_H-M   'P 1'
#
loop_
_entity.id
_entity.type
_entity.pdbx_description
1 polymer ?
#
loop_
_entity_poly.entity_id
_entity_poly.type
_entity_poly.pdbx_seq_one_letter_code
_entity_poly.pdbx_strand_id
1 'polypeptide(L)'
;MVQAFSQLVNRKFASCDGKNLRVQQPTNSDKQNALYNGWLHSVFVTGNLCFGFNGLIIWGHHHFPGSWNDAETCRELQKRLLDPTMALQDNGIITDSAFPCSDTLFDRIVTPLKQGETVVYVINFEKSILRKCHSA
;
A
#
# COMPACT_ATOMS: atom_id res chain seq x y z
N MET A 1 15.00 9.12 24.49
CA MET A 1 14.63 8.79 23.09
C MET A 1 13.24 8.17 23.17
N VAL A 2 12.18 8.93 22.91
CA VAL A 2 10.79 8.46 23.08
C VAL A 2 10.42 7.65 21.84
N GLN A 3 10.43 6.31 21.95
CA GLN A 3 9.80 5.45 20.96
C GLN A 3 8.28 5.58 21.09
N ALA A 4 7.71 6.58 20.42
CA ALA A 4 6.27 6.66 20.22
C ALA A 4 5.85 5.64 19.15
N PHE A 5 5.86 4.35 19.49
CA PHE A 5 5.17 3.35 18.67
C PHE A 5 3.67 3.61 18.78
N SER A 6 3.10 4.27 17.78
CA SER A 6 1.66 4.48 17.71
C SER A 6 0.95 3.12 17.67
N GLN A 7 -0.22 3.01 18.30
CA GLN A 7 -1.04 1.80 18.24
C GLN A 7 -1.35 1.35 16.80
N LEU A 8 -1.26 2.28 15.83
CA LEU A 8 -1.40 2.04 14.38
C LEU A 8 -0.34 1.11 13.79
N VAL A 9 0.87 1.09 14.36
CA VAL A 9 1.98 0.25 13.88
C VAL A 9 1.97 -1.13 14.54
N ASN A 10 1.13 -1.32 15.57
CA ASN A 10 1.03 -2.61 16.25
C ASN A 10 0.56 -3.70 15.27
N ARG A 11 1.26 -4.84 15.30
CA ARG A 11 1.05 -5.98 14.40
C ARG A 11 1.25 -5.67 12.90
N LYS A 12 1.90 -4.55 12.56
CA LYS A 12 2.42 -4.35 11.21
C LYS A 12 3.81 -4.94 11.12
N PHE A 13 4.13 -5.64 10.04
CA PHE A 13 5.42 -6.34 9.89
C PHE A 13 6.27 -5.81 8.72
N ALA A 14 5.67 -5.00 7.86
CA ALA A 14 6.32 -4.48 6.66
C ALA A 14 5.72 -3.14 6.22
N SER A 15 6.47 -2.43 5.39
CA SER A 15 6.02 -1.25 4.65
C SER A 15 5.97 -1.57 3.16
N CYS A 16 4.98 -1.06 2.42
CA CYS A 16 4.91 -1.21 0.97
C CYS A 16 4.84 0.15 0.28
N ASP A 17 5.54 0.26 -0.85
CA ASP A 17 5.51 1.43 -1.71
C ASP A 17 5.46 1.06 -3.20
N GLY A 18 4.94 1.98 -3.99
CA GLY A 18 4.88 1.89 -5.44
C GLY A 18 6.27 2.07 -6.06
N LYS A 19 6.55 1.32 -7.11
CA LYS A 19 7.80 1.39 -7.87
C LYS A 19 7.54 1.69 -9.33
N ASN A 20 8.16 2.76 -9.80
CA ASN A 20 8.20 3.12 -11.21
C ASN A 20 9.60 2.86 -11.78
N LEU A 21 9.74 1.93 -12.71
CA LEU A 21 10.99 1.69 -13.45
C LEU A 21 10.86 2.24 -14.86
N ARG A 22 11.63 3.29 -15.16
CA ARG A 22 11.61 3.90 -16.48
C ARG A 22 12.16 2.92 -17.50
N VAL A 23 11.48 2.79 -18.62
CA VAL A 23 11.88 1.92 -19.73
C VAL A 23 12.11 2.70 -21.00
N GLN A 24 12.72 2.06 -22.00
CA GLN A 24 12.81 2.64 -23.33
C GLN A 24 11.41 2.72 -23.95
N GLN A 25 11.13 3.83 -24.64
CA GLN A 25 9.87 4.03 -25.34
C GLN A 25 9.67 2.96 -26.43
N PRO A 26 8.60 2.15 -26.35
CA PRO A 26 8.30 1.16 -27.37
C PRO A 26 7.95 1.83 -28.70
N THR A 27 8.35 1.22 -29.81
CA THR A 27 7.95 1.66 -31.16
C THR A 27 6.49 1.30 -31.49
N ASN A 28 5.96 0.26 -30.85
CA ASN A 28 4.56 -0.13 -30.99
C ASN A 28 3.67 0.80 -30.16
N SER A 29 2.68 1.44 -30.81
CA SER A 29 1.79 2.43 -30.20
C SER A 29 0.98 1.87 -29.03
N ASP A 30 0.48 0.64 -29.15
CA ASP A 30 -0.37 0.04 -28.10
C ASP A 30 0.45 -0.26 -26.85
N LYS A 31 1.67 -0.79 -27.03
CA LYS A 31 2.62 -0.99 -25.93
C LYS A 31 3.06 0.32 -25.31
N GLN A 32 3.31 1.35 -26.13
CA GLN A 32 3.65 2.66 -25.62
C GLN A 32 2.50 3.22 -24.76
N ASN A 33 1.26 3.16 -25.25
CA ASN A 33 0.08 3.62 -24.52
C ASN A 33 -0.11 2.86 -23.20
N ALA A 34 0.09 1.54 -23.19
CA ALA A 34 -0.01 0.74 -21.97
C ALA A 34 1.05 1.13 -20.93
N LEU A 35 2.27 1.41 -21.37
CA LEU A 35 3.39 1.77 -20.49
C LEU A 35 3.44 3.26 -20.14
N TYR A 36 2.71 4.11 -20.86
CA TYR A 36 2.76 5.55 -20.65
C TYR A 36 2.04 5.94 -19.36
N ASN A 37 2.80 6.54 -18.45
CA ASN A 37 2.28 7.10 -17.22
C ASN A 37 1.93 8.57 -17.46
N GLY A 38 0.65 8.90 -17.43
CA GLY A 38 0.16 10.25 -17.69
C GLY A 38 0.61 11.29 -16.65
N TRP A 39 0.86 10.87 -15.41
CA TRP A 39 1.31 11.75 -14.33
C TRP A 39 2.80 12.08 -14.42
N LEU A 40 3.63 11.09 -14.75
CA LEU A 40 5.08 11.23 -14.86
C LEU A 40 5.56 11.60 -16.28
N HIS A 41 4.63 11.73 -17.24
CA HIS A 41 4.91 12.08 -18.63
C HIS A 41 6.02 11.22 -19.28
N SER A 42 6.06 9.91 -18.98
CA SER A 42 7.03 8.97 -19.54
C SER A 42 6.54 7.53 -19.50
N VAL A 43 7.29 6.62 -20.12
CA VAL A 43 6.98 5.18 -20.11
C VAL A 43 7.65 4.47 -18.94
N PHE A 44 6.88 3.64 -18.24
CA PHE A 44 7.33 2.89 -17.08
C PHE A 44 6.83 1.46 -17.12
N VAL A 45 7.53 0.59 -16.39
CA VAL A 45 6.93 -0.62 -15.84
C VAL A 45 6.73 -0.37 -14.35
N THR A 46 5.48 -0.48 -13.91
CA THR A 46 5.10 -0.26 -12.51
C THR A 46 5.14 -1.58 -11.72
N GLY A 47 5.09 -1.46 -10.40
CA GLY A 47 5.08 -2.58 -9.48
C GLY A 47 5.06 -2.09 -8.05
N ASN A 48 4.98 -3.02 -7.10
CA ASN A 48 4.99 -2.73 -5.68
C ASN A 48 6.09 -3.53 -5.00
N LEU A 49 6.74 -2.91 -4.01
CA LEU A 49 7.76 -3.56 -3.19
C LEU A 49 7.38 -3.44 -1.71
N CYS A 50 7.41 -4.57 -1.01
CA CYS A 50 7.24 -4.65 0.44
C CYS A 50 8.59 -4.88 1.12
N PHE A 51 8.88 -4.05 2.10
CA PHE A 51 10.09 -4.08 2.91
C PHE A 51 9.75 -4.49 4.34
N GLY A 52 10.44 -5.49 4.88
CA GLY A 52 10.41 -5.77 6.31
C GLY A 52 11.10 -4.64 7.09
N PHE A 53 10.93 -4.61 8.41
CA PHE A 53 11.57 -3.59 9.26
C PHE A 53 13.10 -3.64 9.28
N ASN A 54 13.70 -4.74 8.84
CA ASN A 54 15.14 -4.85 8.62
C ASN A 54 15.60 -4.24 7.28
N GLY A 55 14.68 -3.63 6.51
CA GLY A 55 14.95 -3.04 5.21
C GLY A 55 15.05 -4.05 4.05
N LEU A 56 14.86 -5.34 4.31
CA LEU A 56 14.90 -6.37 3.26
C LEU A 56 13.58 -6.42 2.50
N ILE A 57 13.67 -6.67 1.20
CA ILE A 57 12.49 -6.95 0.36
C ILE A 57 11.95 -8.32 0.75
N ILE A 58 10.74 -8.36 1.29
CA ILE A 58 10.05 -9.60 1.68
C ILE A 58 9.01 -10.03 0.64
N TRP A 59 8.58 -9.09 -0.20
CA TRP A 59 7.67 -9.34 -1.30
C TRP A 59 7.82 -8.25 -2.36
N GLY A 60 7.63 -8.62 -3.62
CA GLY A 60 7.57 -7.69 -4.72
C GLY A 60 6.75 -8.26 -5.85
N HIS A 61 5.98 -7.40 -6.52
CA HIS A 61 5.28 -7.77 -7.74
C HIS A 61 5.54 -6.71 -8.80
N HIS A 62 6.03 -7.16 -9.94
CA HIS A 62 6.51 -6.33 -11.04
C HIS A 62 5.82 -6.73 -12.35
N HIS A 63 6.06 -5.94 -13.41
CA HIS A 63 5.51 -6.11 -14.76
C HIS A 63 4.08 -5.60 -14.98
N PHE A 64 3.62 -4.65 -14.18
CA PHE A 64 2.39 -3.96 -14.50
C PHE A 64 2.60 -2.89 -15.58
N PRO A 65 1.57 -2.62 -16.40
CA PRO A 65 1.61 -1.50 -17.33
C PRO A 65 1.89 -0.18 -16.58
N GLY A 66 2.80 0.65 -17.09
CA GLY A 66 3.17 1.93 -16.50
C GLY A 66 2.02 2.92 -16.29
N SER A 67 0.91 2.71 -16.99
CA SER A 67 -0.34 3.44 -16.82
C SER A 67 -1.12 3.10 -15.55
N TRP A 68 -0.82 1.98 -14.88
CA TRP A 68 -1.53 1.55 -13.67
C TRP A 68 -1.03 2.32 -12.45
N ASN A 69 -1.96 2.69 -11.56
CA ASN A 69 -1.64 3.33 -10.29
C ASN A 69 -1.34 2.29 -9.19
N ASP A 70 -0.88 2.77 -8.04
CA ASP A 70 -0.48 1.93 -6.90
C ASP A 70 -1.64 1.08 -6.34
N ALA A 71 -2.89 1.53 -6.54
CA ALA A 71 -4.07 0.78 -6.14
C ALA A 71 -4.29 -0.46 -6.99
N GLU A 72 -4.13 -0.34 -8.31
CA GLU A 72 -4.26 -1.47 -9.21
C GLU A 72 -3.11 -2.47 -9.06
N THR A 73 -1.89 -1.99 -8.88
CA THR A 73 -0.71 -2.85 -8.69
C THR A 73 -0.75 -3.61 -7.35
N CYS A 74 -1.44 -3.06 -6.33
CA CYS A 74 -1.56 -3.65 -5.00
C CYS A 74 -2.55 -4.83 -4.92
N ARG A 75 -3.38 -5.09 -5.93
CA ARG A 75 -4.42 -6.14 -5.84
C ARG A 75 -3.88 -7.51 -5.45
N GLU A 76 -2.69 -7.88 -5.91
CA GLU A 76 -2.09 -9.17 -5.56
C GLU A 76 -1.55 -9.20 -4.13
N LEU A 77 -1.03 -8.08 -3.63
CA LEU A 77 -0.64 -7.93 -2.24
C LEU A 77 -1.84 -8.09 -1.30
N GLN A 78 -2.97 -7.46 -1.66
CA GLN A 78 -4.22 -7.57 -0.91
C GLN A 78 -4.71 -9.01 -0.79
N LYS A 79 -4.67 -9.78 -1.87
CA LYS A 79 -5.04 -11.22 -1.83
C LYS A 79 -4.11 -12.01 -0.90
N ARG A 80 -2.80 -11.76 -0.97
CA ARG A 80 -1.83 -12.43 -0.09
C ARG A 80 -2.00 -12.05 1.38
N LEU A 81 -2.36 -10.81 1.66
CA LEU A 81 -2.69 -10.39 3.02
C LEU A 81 -3.96 -11.04 3.54
N LEU A 82 -4.92 -11.37 2.67
CA LEU A 82 -6.16 -12.08 3.05
C LEU A 82 -5.95 -13.58 3.24
N ASP A 83 -4.94 -14.17 2.59
CA ASP A 83 -4.63 -15.59 2.68
C ASP A 83 -4.01 -15.95 4.05
N PRO A 84 -4.72 -16.76 4.89
CA PRO A 84 -4.24 -17.13 6.22
C PRO A 84 -2.98 -18.01 6.21
N THR A 85 -2.61 -18.59 5.06
CA THR A 85 -1.37 -19.34 4.90
C THR A 85 -0.15 -18.45 4.65
N MET A 86 -0.39 -17.20 4.22
CA MET A 86 0.64 -16.24 3.83
C MET A 86 0.79 -15.09 4.84
N ALA A 87 -0.29 -14.73 5.55
CA ALA A 87 -0.30 -13.70 6.57
C ALA A 87 -1.09 -14.15 7.82
N LEU A 88 -0.53 -13.91 9.01
CA LEU A 88 -1.26 -14.09 10.26
C LEU A 88 -2.49 -13.17 10.29
N GLN A 89 -3.59 -13.66 10.86
CA GLN A 89 -4.91 -13.03 10.77
C GLN A 89 -4.97 -11.57 11.27
N ASP A 90 -4.07 -11.21 12.19
CA ASP A 90 -3.99 -9.87 12.78
C ASP A 90 -2.79 -9.04 12.27
N ASN A 91 -2.01 -9.59 11.35
CA ASN A 91 -0.83 -8.94 10.81
C ASN A 91 -1.17 -8.07 9.60
N GLY A 92 -0.45 -6.97 9.46
CA GLY A 92 -0.66 -6.02 8.37
C GLY A 92 0.61 -5.37 7.87
N ILE A 93 0.43 -4.45 6.94
CA ILE A 93 1.48 -3.63 6.36
C ILE A 93 1.13 -2.15 6.45
N ILE A 94 2.16 -1.33 6.39
CA ILE A 94 2.06 0.12 6.34
C ILE A 94 2.22 0.53 4.88
N THR A 95 1.36 1.40 4.38
CA THR A 95 1.40 1.83 2.96
C THR A 95 1.10 3.32 2.85
N ASP A 96 1.37 3.92 1.69
CA ASP A 96 0.81 5.24 1.38
C ASP A 96 -0.72 5.16 1.21
N SER A 97 -1.37 6.32 1.28
CA SER A 97 -2.79 6.58 1.05
C SER A 97 -3.27 6.20 -0.36
N ALA A 98 -2.37 6.14 -1.34
CA ALA A 98 -2.68 5.70 -2.70
C ALA A 98 -3.07 4.21 -2.78
N PHE A 99 -2.78 3.43 -1.73
CA PHE A 99 -3.13 2.02 -1.64
C PHE A 99 -4.56 1.86 -1.12
N PRO A 100 -5.42 1.09 -1.81
CA PRO A 100 -6.82 0.98 -1.48
C PRO A 100 -6.96 0.10 -0.24
N CYS A 101 -7.83 0.53 0.65
CA CYS A 101 -8.20 -0.22 1.83
C CYS A 101 -9.67 -0.63 1.68
N SER A 102 -9.93 -1.90 1.36
CA SER A 102 -11.28 -2.45 1.42
C SER A 102 -11.71 -2.61 2.88
N ASP A 103 -13.02 -2.68 3.15
CA ASP A 103 -13.54 -2.91 4.51
C ASP A 103 -12.94 -4.16 5.18
N THR A 104 -12.60 -5.17 4.39
CA THR A 104 -11.95 -6.42 4.83
C THR A 104 -10.46 -6.27 5.17
N LEU A 105 -9.81 -5.21 4.69
CA LEU A 105 -8.39 -4.93 4.85
C LEU A 105 -8.11 -3.74 5.75
N PHE A 106 -9.15 -3.11 6.31
CA PHE A 106 -9.04 -1.90 7.14
C PHE A 106 -8.04 -2.03 8.29
N ASP A 107 -8.02 -3.18 8.96
CA ASP A 107 -7.09 -3.44 10.06
C ASP A 107 -5.72 -3.96 9.60
N ARG A 108 -5.56 -4.30 8.31
CA ARG A 108 -4.35 -4.90 7.72
C ARG A 108 -3.53 -3.94 6.88
N ILE A 109 -4.13 -2.97 6.19
CA ILE A 109 -3.41 -1.95 5.41
C ILE A 109 -3.60 -0.61 6.10
N VAL A 110 -2.53 -0.09 6.71
CA VAL A 110 -2.60 1.15 7.48
C VAL A 110 -1.75 2.23 6.82
N THR A 111 -2.37 3.38 6.55
CA THR A 111 -1.65 4.59 6.17
C THR A 111 -1.17 5.32 7.42
N PRO A 112 0.16 5.53 7.58
CA PRO A 112 0.70 6.25 8.72
C PRO A 112 0.25 7.72 8.67
N LEU A 113 0.20 8.36 9.84
CA LEU A 113 -0.19 9.75 9.94
C LEU A 113 0.94 10.67 9.50
N LYS A 114 0.58 11.73 8.77
CA LYS A 114 1.52 12.80 8.47
C LYS A 114 1.78 13.61 9.74
N GLN A 115 2.96 14.22 9.81
CA GLN A 115 3.34 15.04 10.96
C GLN A 115 2.32 16.18 11.17
N GLY A 116 1.75 16.26 12.37
CA GLY A 116 0.71 17.24 12.73
C GLY A 116 -0.73 16.78 12.51
N GLU A 117 -0.96 15.59 11.93
CA GLU A 117 -2.31 15.01 11.83
C GLU A 117 -2.73 14.38 13.17
N THR A 118 -3.98 14.65 13.56
CA THR A 118 -4.62 14.02 14.73
C THR A 118 -5.75 13.13 14.23
N VAL A 119 -5.76 11.85 14.63
CA VAL A 119 -6.89 10.94 14.38
C VAL A 119 -7.73 10.83 15.63
N VAL A 120 -9.02 11.11 15.48
CA VAL A 120 -10.03 10.79 16.49
C VAL A 120 -10.55 9.39 16.22
N TYR A 121 -10.28 8.46 17.13
CA TYR A 121 -10.91 7.14 17.11
C TYR A 121 -12.29 7.23 17.76
N VAL A 122 -13.34 6.95 17.00
CA VAL A 122 -14.65 6.69 17.59
C VAL A 122 -14.69 5.23 18.00
N ILE A 123 -14.64 4.97 19.31
CA ILE A 123 -14.79 3.63 19.87
C ILE A 123 -16.29 3.31 19.88
N ASN A 124 -16.73 2.43 18.98
CA ASN A 124 -18.08 1.86 19.03
C ASN A 124 -18.04 0.58 19.86
N PHE A 125 -18.65 0.59 21.05
CA PHE A 125 -18.61 -0.55 21.98
C PHE A 125 -19.40 -1.78 21.49
N GLU A 126 -20.26 -1.66 20.47
CA GLU A 126 -21.06 -2.78 19.95
C GLU A 126 -20.36 -3.61 18.86
N LYS A 127 -19.33 -3.07 18.22
CA LYS A 127 -18.49 -3.77 17.24
C LYS A 127 -17.08 -3.26 17.46
N SER A 128 -16.19 -4.10 17.96
CA SER A 128 -14.77 -3.82 18.20
C SER A 128 -14.02 -3.48 16.90
N ILE A 129 -14.38 -2.36 16.27
CA ILE A 129 -13.88 -1.86 15.00
C ILE A 129 -13.62 -0.36 15.19
N LEU A 130 -12.36 0.03 15.10
CA LEU A 130 -11.95 1.43 15.08
C LEU A 130 -12.26 1.98 13.68
N ARG A 131 -13.05 3.06 13.57
CA ARG A 131 -13.26 3.77 12.29
C ARG A 131 -12.43 5.05 12.27
N LYS A 132 -11.68 5.26 11.17
CA LYS A 132 -10.93 6.49 10.92
C LYS A 132 -11.89 7.52 10.32
N CYS A 133 -12.32 8.49 11.11
CA CYS A 133 -13.07 9.65 10.62
C CYS A 133 -12.09 10.79 10.31
N HIS A 134 -12.23 11.41 9.13
CA HIS A 134 -11.56 12.67 8.82
C HIS A 134 -12.49 13.82 9.23
N SER A 135 -11.95 14.80 9.95
CA SER A 135 -12.64 16.06 10.19
C SER A 135 -12.65 16.86 8.89
N ALA A 136 -13.83 17.36 8.50
CA ALA A 136 -14.01 18.28 7.39
C ALA A 136 -13.40 19.66 7.68
#